data_AF-A0A1H9A8T5-F1
#
_entry.id   AF-A0A1H9A8T5-F1
#
_cell.length_a   1.000
_cell.length_b   1.000
_cell.length_c   1.000
_cell.angle_alpha   90.00
_cell.angle_beta   90.00
_cell.angle_gamma   90.00
#
_symmetry.space_group_name_H-M   'P 1'
#
loop_
_entity.id
_entity.type
_entity.pdbx_description
1 polymer ?
#
loop_
_entity_poly.entity_id
_entity_poly.type
_entity_poly.pdbx_seq_one_letter_code
_entity_poly.pdbx_strand_id
1 'polypeptide(L)' 'MYIQLRYKKSSGRLGGTLSKKDGKKVAKKDSQLVLRLDKSERDAFVERCKALDTSAAREIRGFIRVFLKDHAED' A
#
# COMPACT_ATOMS: atom_id res chain seq x y z
N MET A 1 2.71 18.13 -1.50
CA MET A 1 1.47 17.58 -0.91
C MET A 1 1.43 16.09 -1.17
N TYR A 2 1.44 15.28 -0.11
CA TYR A 2 1.82 13.86 -0.15
C TYR A 2 0.67 12.94 -0.53
N ILE A 3 0.94 11.90 -1.31
CA ILE A 3 -0.01 10.80 -1.51
C ILE A 3 0.25 9.77 -0.39
N GLN A 4 -0.78 9.48 0.42
CA GLN A 4 -0.73 8.46 1.47
C GLN A 4 -1.30 7.14 0.94
N LEU A 5 -0.44 6.16 0.68
CA LEU A 5 -0.84 4.84 0.19
C LEU A 5 -0.85 3.80 1.33
N ARG A 6 -2.00 3.52 1.96
CA ARG A 6 -2.12 2.52 3.06
C ARG A 6 -2.23 1.06 2.55
N TYR A 7 -1.22 0.23 2.80
CA TYR A 7 -1.11 -1.16 2.29
C TYR A 7 -2.03 -2.12 3.02
N LYS A 8 -2.95 -2.79 2.30
CA LYS A 8 -3.83 -3.84 2.84
C LYS A 8 -3.49 -5.16 2.18
N LYS A 9 -2.84 -6.06 2.91
CA LYS A 9 -2.73 -7.48 2.53
C LYS A 9 -4.01 -8.17 2.97
N SER A 10 -4.68 -8.89 2.06
CA SER A 10 -5.83 -9.73 2.37
C SER A 10 -5.40 -10.88 3.29
N SER A 11 -5.58 -10.71 4.60
CA SER A 11 -5.52 -11.81 5.55
C SER A 11 -6.86 -12.55 5.50
N GLY A 12 -6.79 -13.85 5.19
CA GLY A 12 -7.92 -14.75 5.27
C GLY A 12 -8.65 -14.66 6.62
N ARG A 13 -9.96 -14.87 6.53
CA ARG A 13 -10.93 -14.85 7.62
C ARG A 13 -10.58 -15.94 8.64
N LEU A 14 -10.25 -15.55 9.88
CA LEU A 14 -10.35 -16.44 11.04
C LEU A 14 -11.01 -15.65 12.18
N GLY A 15 -12.14 -16.18 12.64
CA GLY A 15 -13.02 -15.60 13.65
C GLY A 15 -12.42 -15.56 15.06
N GLY A 16 -13.13 -14.85 15.95
CA GLY A 16 -12.82 -14.68 17.37
C GLY A 16 -12.63 -16.01 18.11
N THR A 17 -11.96 -16.03 19.26
CA THR A 17 -12.41 -15.39 20.51
C THR A 17 -11.21 -15.00 21.39
N LEU A 18 -11.36 -13.87 22.11
CA LEU A 18 -10.35 -13.29 23.00
C LEU A 18 -10.42 -13.93 24.40
N SER A 19 -9.32 -14.54 24.84
CA SER A 19 -9.06 -14.82 26.26
C SER A 19 -7.70 -14.24 26.64
N LYS A 20 -7.78 -13.10 27.36
CA LYS A 20 -6.88 -12.55 28.38
C LYS A 20 -5.44 -13.13 28.46
N LYS A 21 -4.43 -12.28 28.29
CA LYS A 21 -3.40 -11.89 29.29
C LYS A 21 -2.10 -11.40 28.61
N ASP A 22 -1.61 -10.27 29.11
CA ASP A 22 -0.30 -9.63 28.99
C ASP A 22 0.60 -9.90 27.77
N GLY A 23 0.80 -8.83 27.00
CA GLY A 23 1.70 -8.79 25.85
C GLY A 23 1.06 -7.99 24.74
N LYS A 24 1.14 -6.65 24.84
CA LYS A 24 0.72 -5.74 23.78
C LYS A 24 1.62 -6.00 22.56
N LYS A 25 1.33 -7.05 21.78
CA LYS A 25 1.76 -7.18 20.38
C LYS A 25 1.13 -5.99 19.68
N VAL A 26 1.86 -4.87 19.71
CA VAL A 26 1.56 -3.71 18.87
C VAL A 26 1.43 -4.30 17.48
N ALA A 27 0.20 -4.35 16.97
CA ALA A 27 -0.07 -4.71 15.58
C ALA A 27 0.94 -3.90 14.76
N LYS A 28 1.88 -4.61 14.11
CA LYS A 28 3.02 -4.01 13.41
C LYS A 28 2.45 -2.90 12.53
N LYS A 29 2.70 -1.64 12.90
CA LYS A 29 2.15 -0.49 12.21
C LYS A 29 2.73 -0.53 10.80
N ASP A 30 1.87 -0.71 9.81
CA ASP A 30 2.27 -0.67 8.40
C ASP A 30 3.07 0.61 8.16
N SER A 31 4.26 0.48 7.55
CA SER A 31 5.10 1.62 7.22
C SER A 31 4.48 2.41 6.07
N GLN A 32 4.60 3.74 6.11
CA GLN A 32 4.04 4.65 5.11
C GLN A 32 5.11 5.01 4.08
N LEU A 33 4.79 4.87 2.79
CA LEU A 33 5.61 5.42 1.69
C LEU A 33 5.09 6.82 1.34
N VAL A 34 5.98 7.81 1.37
CA VAL A 34 5.68 9.21 1.07
C VAL A 34 6.46 9.61 -0.18
N LEU A 35 5.74 9.84 -1.28
CA LEU A 35 6.31 10.29 -2.55
C LEU A 35 6.01 11.78 -2.75
N ARG A 36 7.03 12.53 -3.18
CA ARG A 36 6.89 13.91 -3.65
C ARG A 36 6.95 13.89 -5.17
N LEU A 37 5.93 14.47 -5.79
CA LEU A 37 5.78 14.61 -7.24
C LEU A 37 5.38 16.05 -7.52
N ASP A 38 5.65 16.51 -8.73
CA ASP A 38 5.11 17.78 -9.20
C ASP A 38 3.59 17.72 -9.32
N LYS A 39 2.96 18.89 -9.22
CA LYS A 39 1.50 19.00 -9.15
C LYS A 39 0.83 18.37 -10.39
N SER A 40 1.33 18.73 -11.57
CA SER A 40 0.82 18.26 -12.86
C SER A 40 0.93 16.74 -12.99
N GLU A 41 2.09 16.18 -12.66
CA GLU A 41 2.36 14.74 -12.76
C GLU A 41 1.46 13.94 -11.80
N ARG A 42 1.35 14.38 -10.55
CA ARG A 42 0.44 13.77 -9.58
C ARG A 42 -1.01 13.77 -10.07
N ASP A 43 -1.48 14.91 -10.56
CA ASP A 43 -2.88 15.06 -10.97
C ASP A 43 -3.18 14.15 -12.17
N ALA A 44 -2.27 14.09 -13.15
CA ALA A 44 -2.36 13.15 -14.26
C ALA A 44 -2.35 11.69 -13.80
N PHE A 45 -1.47 11.31 -12.86
CA PHE A 45 -1.43 9.94 -12.33
C PHE A 45 -2.73 9.54 -11.61
N VAL A 46 -3.27 10.44 -10.78
CA VAL A 46 -4.52 10.20 -10.06
C VAL A 46 -5.72 10.12 -11.01
N GLU A 47 -5.76 10.97 -12.03
CA GLU A 47 -6.80 10.94 -13.06
C GLU A 47 -6.77 9.64 -13.85
N ARG A 48 -5.57 9.18 -14.24
CA ARG A 48 -5.40 7.87 -14.89
C ARG A 48 -5.86 6.71 -14.00
N CYS A 49 -5.57 6.76 -12.71
CA CYS A 49 -6.08 5.74 -11.78
C CYS A 49 -7.61 5.72 -11.74
N LYS A 50 -8.26 6.88 -11.72
CA LYS A 50 -9.74 6.97 -11.73
C LYS A 50 -10.33 6.40 -13.02
N ALA A 51 -9.73 6.70 -14.17
CA ALA A 51 -10.18 6.17 -15.46
C ALA A 51 -10.10 4.64 -15.55
N LEU A 52 -9.19 4.02 -14.80
CA LEU A 52 -8.99 2.57 -14.74
C LEU A 52 -9.73 1.90 -13.57
N ASP A 53 -10.59 2.63 -12.85
CA ASP A 53 -11.27 2.16 -11.62
C ASP A 53 -10.30 1.56 -10.58
N THR A 54 -9.10 2.14 -10.48
CA THR A 54 -8.05 1.74 -9.53
C THR A 54 -7.68 2.91 -8.62
N SER A 55 -6.77 2.65 -7.67
CA SER A 55 -6.22 3.67 -6.79
C SER A 55 -4.72 3.80 -7.01
N ALA A 56 -4.20 5.01 -6.85
CA ALA A 56 -2.75 5.27 -6.79
C ALA A 56 -2.05 4.28 -5.84
N ALA A 57 -2.70 3.99 -4.70
CA ALA A 57 -2.30 2.99 -3.72
C ALA A 57 -2.04 1.59 -4.29
N ARG A 58 -2.95 1.13 -5.15
CA ARG A 58 -2.90 -0.19 -5.76
C ARG A 58 -1.84 -0.25 -6.85
N GLU A 59 -1.78 0.77 -7.70
CA GLU A 59 -0.85 0.82 -8.84
C GLU A 59 0.61 0.88 -8.38
N ILE A 60 0.96 1.76 -7.45
CA ILE A 60 2.34 1.86 -6.94
C ILE A 60 2.80 0.55 -6.29
N ARG A 61 1.91 -0.20 -5.64
CA ARG A 61 2.27 -1.51 -5.08
C ARG A 61 2.45 -2.57 -6.13
N GLY A 62 1.59 -2.57 -7.14
CA GLY A 62 1.72 -3.46 -8.29
C GLY A 62 3.07 -3.21 -8.95
N PHE A 63 3.36 -1.95 -9.24
CA PHE A 63 4.64 -1.51 -9.78
C PHE A 63 5.82 -1.98 -8.92
N ILE A 64 5.83 -1.70 -7.61
CA ILE A 64 6.94 -2.11 -6.73
C ILE A 64 7.16 -3.63 -6.77
N ARG A 65 6.08 -4.44 -6.74
CA ARG A 65 6.22 -5.90 -6.78
C ARG A 65 6.77 -6.41 -8.11
N VAL A 66 6.30 -5.84 -9.22
CA VAL A 66 6.77 -6.19 -10.57
C VAL A 66 8.22 -5.76 -10.73
N PHE A 67 8.53 -4.51 -10.39
CA PHE A 67 9.89 -3.98 -10.40
C PHE A 67 10.87 -4.84 -9.59
N LEU A 68 10.53 -5.19 -8.35
CA LEU A 68 11.39 -6.05 -7.52
C LEU A 68 11.57 -7.45 -8.12
N LYS A 69 10.54 -8.01 -8.78
CA LYS A 69 10.64 -9.32 -9.42
C LYS A 69 11.54 -9.27 -10.65
N ASP A 70 11.38 -8.23 -11.47
CA ASP A 70 12.10 -8.08 -12.73
C ASP A 70 13.59 -7.70 -12.50
N HIS A 71 13.92 -7.17 -11.33
CA HIS A 71 15.28 -6.76 -10.93
C HIS A 71 15.84 -7.59 -9.75
N ALA A 72 15.31 -8.79 -9.49
CA ALA A 72 15.77 -9.66 -8.39
C ALA A 72 17.07 -10.42 -8.69
N GLU A 73 17.58 -10.37 -9.93
CA GLU A 73 18.78 -11.08 -10.36
C GLU A 73 19.93 -10.07 -10.57
N ASP A 74 20.68 -9.83 -9.50
CA ASP A 74 22.10 -9.41 -9.44
C ASP A 74 22.73 -10.02 -8.16
#